data_AF-A0AA87IG23-F1
#
_entry.id   AF-A0AA87IG23-F1
#
_cell.length_a   1.000
_cell.length_b   1.000
_cell.length_c   1.000
_cell.angle_alpha   90.00
_cell.angle_beta   90.00
_cell.angle_gamma   90.00
#
_symmetry.space_group_name_H-M   'P 1'
#
loop_
_entity.id
_entity.type
_entity.pdbx_description
1 polymer ?
#
loop_
_entity_poly.entity_id
_entity_poly.type
_entity_poly.pdbx_seq_one_letter_code
_entity_poly.pdbx_strand_id
1 'polypeptide(L)'
;MVVEEPESGSVWSVPDGCGFCDTFHGRPEDLADWWKQWRVKHPTDGPVVRVADTTVYAFPRMSAAQIAERDARDAARERENALAEERLDRRKRFEHDAAQLRLVWIREHATRFNGGQLRKANTRLSLLVLTGTDGYSGLIASRRWDNDERVLDAYNALTTPLPVIEDGDVELYCEQNLTELHRRQNVEGAANRELLLILCAQMEAIIDHSTWADKDDITIAQAYYQALEDLGYPISDEENKALKGEYLPEDDEAE
;
A
#
# COMPACT_ATOMS: atom_id res chain seq x y z
N MET A 1 -8.00 -48.22 -1.41
CA MET A 1 -8.89 -47.08 -1.09
C MET A 1 -8.80 -46.88 0.40
N VAL A 2 -8.37 -45.70 0.84
CA VAL A 2 -8.40 -45.35 2.26
C VAL A 2 -9.67 -44.52 2.45
N VAL A 3 -10.55 -45.01 3.30
CA VAL A 3 -11.74 -44.27 3.74
C VAL A 3 -11.40 -43.73 5.11
N GLU A 4 -11.31 -42.40 5.22
CA GLU A 4 -10.97 -41.73 6.47
C GLU A 4 -12.23 -41.08 7.06
N GLU A 5 -12.48 -41.33 8.34
CA GLU A 5 -13.33 -40.44 9.14
C GLU A 5 -12.43 -39.28 9.60
N PRO A 6 -12.77 -38.01 9.29
CA PRO A 6 -11.87 -36.90 9.56
C PRO A 6 -11.75 -36.63 11.07
N GLU A 7 -10.61 -37.00 11.66
CA GLU A 7 -10.24 -36.51 12.99
C GLU A 7 -9.81 -35.04 12.85
N SER A 8 -10.70 -34.12 13.21
CA SER A 8 -10.45 -32.68 13.45
C SER A 8 -10.12 -31.75 12.25
N GLY A 9 -10.19 -32.21 11.00
CA GLY A 9 -10.07 -31.36 9.81
C GLY A 9 -11.41 -31.10 9.08
N SER A 10 -11.53 -29.99 8.34
CA SER A 10 -12.67 -29.78 7.43
C SER A 10 -12.71 -30.91 6.39
N VAL A 11 -13.88 -31.50 6.15
CA VAL A 11 -14.09 -32.61 5.19
C VAL A 11 -13.54 -32.28 3.79
N TRP A 12 -13.47 -30.98 3.48
CA TRP A 12 -13.06 -30.39 2.21
C TRP A 12 -11.56 -30.09 2.10
N SER A 13 -10.77 -30.27 3.18
CA SER A 13 -9.33 -30.07 3.12
C SER A 13 -8.68 -31.11 2.23
N VAL A 14 -7.80 -30.67 1.33
CA VAL A 14 -7.08 -31.58 0.42
C VAL A 14 -6.06 -32.39 1.23
N PRO A 15 -6.15 -33.73 1.26
CA PRO A 15 -5.17 -34.57 1.94
C PRO A 15 -3.78 -34.48 1.28
N ASP A 16 -2.74 -34.70 2.06
CA ASP A 16 -1.36 -34.68 1.56
C ASP A 16 -1.16 -35.64 0.38
N GLY A 17 -0.49 -35.13 -0.66
CA GLY A 17 -0.23 -35.86 -1.90
C GLY A 17 -1.47 -36.13 -2.76
N CYS A 18 -2.59 -35.47 -2.50
CA CYS A 18 -3.79 -35.53 -3.33
C CYS A 18 -4.05 -34.21 -4.08
N GLY A 19 -4.72 -34.32 -5.23
CA GLY A 19 -5.31 -33.18 -5.92
C GLY A 19 -6.63 -32.77 -5.28
N PHE A 20 -7.20 -31.67 -5.76
CA PHE A 20 -8.51 -31.19 -5.31
C PHE A 20 -9.60 -32.26 -5.54
N CYS A 21 -10.56 -32.38 -4.63
CA CYS A 21 -11.60 -33.40 -4.72
C CYS A 21 -12.59 -33.12 -5.85
N ASP A 22 -13.08 -34.19 -6.48
CA ASP A 22 -14.39 -34.16 -7.11
C ASP A 22 -15.45 -34.57 -6.06
N THR A 23 -16.65 -34.02 -6.22
CA THR A 23 -17.75 -34.24 -5.28
C THR A 23 -18.88 -35.02 -5.93
N PHE A 24 -19.49 -35.92 -5.16
CA PHE A 24 -20.77 -36.53 -5.49
C PHE A 24 -21.81 -36.07 -4.48
N HIS A 25 -22.89 -35.49 -5.00
CA HIS A 25 -24.10 -35.20 -4.25
C HIS A 25 -25.28 -35.70 -5.08
N GLY A 26 -25.96 -36.74 -4.62
CA GLY A 26 -26.96 -37.44 -5.43
C GLY A 26 -27.58 -38.62 -4.71
N ARG A 27 -28.45 -39.35 -5.41
CA ARG A 27 -29.10 -40.52 -4.82
C ARG A 27 -28.13 -41.69 -4.73
N PRO A 28 -28.23 -42.56 -3.69
CA PRO A 28 -27.29 -43.66 -3.51
C PRO A 28 -27.16 -44.59 -4.73
N GLU A 29 -28.23 -44.76 -5.51
CA GLU A 29 -28.22 -45.56 -6.74
C GLU A 29 -27.27 -45.03 -7.82
N ASP A 30 -27.00 -43.72 -7.86
CA ASP A 30 -26.16 -43.08 -8.88
C ASP A 30 -24.67 -43.09 -8.51
N LEU A 31 -24.34 -43.38 -7.25
CA LEU A 31 -22.96 -43.34 -6.74
C LEU A 31 -22.04 -44.30 -7.49
N ALA A 32 -22.54 -45.49 -7.83
CA ALA A 32 -21.76 -46.50 -8.51
C ALA A 32 -21.33 -46.05 -9.91
N ASP A 33 -22.20 -45.36 -10.64
CA ASP A 33 -21.91 -44.87 -11.99
C ASP A 33 -21.05 -43.62 -11.95
N TRP A 34 -21.29 -42.71 -11.00
CA TRP A 34 -20.38 -41.60 -10.75
C TRP A 34 -18.96 -42.09 -10.42
N TRP A 35 -18.82 -43.10 -9.55
CA TRP A 35 -17.52 -43.65 -9.18
C TRP A 35 -16.78 -44.27 -10.36
N LYS A 36 -17.50 -44.98 -11.26
CA LYS A 36 -16.90 -45.51 -12.50
C LYS A 36 -16.35 -44.40 -13.38
N GLN A 37 -17.13 -43.32 -13.58
CA GLN A 37 -16.69 -42.16 -14.37
C GLN A 37 -15.49 -41.46 -13.72
N TRP A 38 -15.52 -41.31 -12.39
CA TRP A 38 -14.42 -40.72 -11.62
C TRP A 38 -13.12 -41.51 -11.79
N ARG A 39 -13.15 -42.85 -11.73
CA ARG A 39 -11.96 -43.71 -11.96
C ARG A 39 -11.41 -43.64 -13.38
N VAL A 40 -12.26 -43.37 -14.39
CA VAL A 40 -11.80 -43.14 -15.77
C VAL A 40 -11.08 -41.80 -15.89
N LYS A 41 -11.60 -40.76 -15.24
CA LYS A 41 -11.00 -39.42 -15.20
C LYS A 41 -9.69 -39.40 -14.41
N HIS A 42 -9.60 -40.19 -13.34
CA HIS A 42 -8.45 -40.26 -12.43
C HIS A 42 -7.90 -41.68 -12.36
N PRO A 43 -7.02 -42.09 -13.29
CA PRO A 43 -6.49 -43.45 -13.35
C PRO A 43 -5.47 -43.77 -12.24
N THR A 44 -5.26 -42.87 -11.28
CA THR A 44 -4.31 -43.07 -10.18
C THR A 44 -4.86 -44.01 -9.11
N ASP A 45 -3.99 -44.86 -8.58
CA ASP A 45 -4.36 -45.79 -7.52
C ASP A 45 -4.30 -45.16 -6.13
N GLY A 46 -5.15 -45.67 -5.23
CA GLY A 46 -5.18 -45.27 -3.82
C GLY A 46 -5.79 -43.89 -3.52
N PRO A 47 -6.94 -43.50 -4.12
CA PRO A 47 -7.59 -42.25 -3.77
C PRO A 47 -7.97 -42.22 -2.29
N VAL A 48 -8.04 -41.00 -1.74
CA VAL A 48 -8.62 -40.73 -0.43
C VAL A 48 -10.08 -40.37 -0.64
N VAL A 49 -10.97 -41.08 0.05
CA VAL A 49 -12.41 -40.81 -0.01
C VAL A 49 -12.87 -40.41 1.38
N ARG A 50 -13.53 -39.26 1.47
CA ARG A 50 -14.20 -38.78 2.69
C ARG A 50 -15.69 -38.69 2.44
N VAL A 51 -16.49 -38.98 3.46
CA VAL A 51 -17.94 -38.91 3.40
C VAL A 51 -18.42 -37.99 4.52
N ALA A 52 -19.27 -37.02 4.17
CA ALA A 52 -19.98 -36.23 5.17
C ALA A 52 -21.43 -36.06 4.74
N ASP A 53 -22.34 -36.33 5.66
CA ASP A 53 -23.78 -36.38 5.43
C ASP A 53 -24.15 -37.25 4.21
N THR A 54 -24.59 -36.62 3.13
CA THR A 54 -24.99 -37.25 1.86
C THR A 54 -24.00 -36.98 0.73
N THR A 55 -22.83 -36.43 1.05
CA THR A 55 -21.83 -36.02 0.05
C THR A 55 -20.57 -36.85 0.17
N VAL A 56 -20.07 -37.32 -0.98
CA VAL A 56 -18.80 -38.05 -1.09
C VAL A 56 -17.76 -37.14 -1.73
N TYR A 57 -16.58 -37.08 -1.12
CA TYR A 57 -15.40 -36.35 -1.58
C TYR A 57 -14.35 -37.34 -2.01
N ALA A 58 -14.02 -37.37 -3.30
CA ALA A 58 -12.97 -38.24 -3.84
C ALA A 58 -11.76 -37.41 -4.26
N PHE A 59 -10.67 -37.57 -3.53
CA PHE A 59 -9.40 -36.90 -3.79
C PHE A 59 -8.48 -37.82 -4.62
N PRO A 60 -8.11 -37.43 -5.84
CA PRO A 60 -7.19 -38.21 -6.65
C PRO A 60 -5.77 -38.12 -6.09
N ARG A 61 -5.05 -39.24 -6.06
CA ARG A 61 -3.62 -39.20 -5.73
C ARG A 61 -2.86 -38.52 -6.86
N MET A 62 -1.99 -37.57 -6.49
CA MET A 62 -1.07 -36.96 -7.43
C MET A 62 0.06 -37.94 -7.74
N SER A 63 0.49 -37.98 -9.00
CA SER A 63 1.73 -38.65 -9.36
C SER A 63 2.95 -37.90 -8.80
N ALA A 64 4.10 -38.57 -8.71
CA ALA A 64 5.35 -37.92 -8.29
C ALA A 64 5.70 -36.70 -9.17
N ALA A 65 5.39 -36.74 -10.47
CA ALA A 65 5.59 -35.62 -11.39
C ALA A 65 4.68 -34.43 -11.06
N GLN A 66 3.39 -34.69 -10.75
CA GLN A 66 2.44 -33.63 -10.36
C GLN A 66 2.81 -32.99 -9.02
N ILE A 67 3.31 -33.78 -8.07
CA ILE A 67 3.79 -33.26 -6.78
C ILE A 67 5.01 -32.36 -7.02
N ALA A 68 5.99 -32.82 -7.79
CA ALA A 68 7.17 -32.04 -8.13
C ALA A 68 6.82 -30.72 -8.85
N GLU A 69 5.85 -30.73 -9.77
CA GLU A 69 5.40 -29.52 -10.46
C GLU A 69 4.71 -28.53 -9.51
N ARG A 70 3.83 -29.01 -8.64
CA ARG A 70 3.20 -28.18 -7.59
C ARG A 70 4.25 -27.57 -6.68
N ASP A 71 5.16 -28.38 -6.16
CA ASP A 71 6.20 -27.93 -5.23
C ASP A 71 7.14 -26.92 -5.90
N ALA A 72 7.47 -27.12 -7.19
CA ALA A 72 8.24 -26.15 -7.97
C ALA A 72 7.49 -24.83 -8.15
N ARG A 73 6.18 -24.87 -8.39
CA ARG A 73 5.32 -23.68 -8.52
C ARG A 73 5.16 -22.94 -7.20
N ASP A 74 4.95 -23.66 -6.11
CA ASP A 74 4.86 -23.10 -4.77
C ASP A 74 6.19 -22.45 -4.37
N ALA A 75 7.33 -23.13 -4.62
CA ALA A 75 8.65 -22.56 -4.38
C ALA A 75 8.94 -21.33 -5.27
N ALA A 76 8.45 -21.30 -6.52
CA ALA A 76 8.56 -20.13 -7.37
C ALA A 76 7.76 -18.95 -6.82
N ARG A 77 6.50 -19.18 -6.41
CA ARG A 77 5.64 -18.18 -5.79
C ARG A 77 6.21 -17.66 -4.47
N GLU A 78 6.78 -18.53 -3.63
CA GLU A 78 7.43 -18.12 -2.38
C GLU A 78 8.63 -17.19 -2.64
N ARG A 79 9.44 -17.49 -3.67
CA ARG A 79 10.56 -16.63 -4.07
C ARG A 79 10.06 -15.28 -4.59
N GLU A 80 9.03 -15.29 -5.44
CA GLU A 80 8.42 -14.06 -5.96
C GLU A 80 7.86 -13.19 -4.83
N ASN A 81 7.09 -13.78 -3.91
CA ASN A 81 6.57 -13.09 -2.73
C ASN A 81 7.69 -12.52 -1.86
N ALA A 82 8.77 -13.26 -1.64
CA ALA A 82 9.92 -12.79 -0.87
C ALA A 82 10.60 -11.59 -1.54
N LEU A 83 10.77 -11.60 -2.87
CA LEU A 83 11.30 -10.47 -3.63
C LEU A 83 10.35 -9.26 -3.59
N ALA A 84 9.04 -9.48 -3.68
CA ALA A 84 8.03 -8.43 -3.59
C ALA A 84 8.05 -7.76 -2.19
N GLU A 85 8.17 -8.56 -1.13
CA GLU A 85 8.28 -8.07 0.24
C GLU A 85 9.57 -7.27 0.43
N GLU A 86 10.71 -7.77 -0.07
CA GLU A 86 12.00 -7.05 -0.01
C GLU A 86 11.92 -5.69 -0.73
N ARG A 87 11.29 -5.64 -1.91
CA ARG A 87 11.05 -4.40 -2.67
C ARG A 87 10.16 -3.43 -1.90
N LEU A 88 9.08 -3.92 -1.29
CA LEU A 88 8.17 -3.11 -0.46
C LEU A 88 8.89 -2.52 0.74
N ASP A 89 9.66 -3.35 1.45
CA ASP A 89 10.45 -2.97 2.61
C ASP A 89 11.49 -1.91 2.27
N ARG A 90 12.17 -2.05 1.13
CA ARG A 90 13.12 -1.04 0.64
C ARG A 90 12.43 0.31 0.41
N ARG A 91 11.26 0.32 -0.23
CA ARG A 91 10.47 1.56 -0.44
C ARG A 91 9.99 2.19 0.86
N LYS A 92 9.50 1.39 1.81
CA LYS A 92 9.08 1.87 3.14
C LYS A 92 10.22 2.54 3.89
N ARG A 93 11.40 1.91 3.92
CA ARG A 93 12.59 2.49 4.55
C ARG A 93 13.03 3.78 3.88
N PHE A 94 13.12 3.76 2.55
CA PHE A 94 13.48 4.96 1.79
C PHE A 94 12.51 6.12 2.06
N GLU A 95 11.20 5.90 1.96
CA GLU A 95 10.24 6.98 2.19
C GLU A 95 10.29 7.49 3.62
N HIS A 96 10.40 6.60 4.60
CA HIS A 96 10.54 7.00 6.00
C HIS A 96 11.73 7.96 6.17
N ASP A 97 12.90 7.60 5.64
CA ASP A 97 14.11 8.40 5.81
C ASP A 97 14.04 9.71 5.00
N ALA A 98 13.52 9.68 3.77
CA ALA A 98 13.33 10.85 2.94
C ALA A 98 12.32 11.84 3.53
N ALA A 99 11.18 11.36 4.05
CA ALA A 99 10.20 12.18 4.74
C ALA A 99 10.81 12.89 5.96
N GLN A 100 11.58 12.16 6.78
CA GLN A 100 12.25 12.78 7.93
C GLN A 100 13.22 13.89 7.52
N LEU A 101 13.98 13.70 6.44
CA LEU A 101 14.88 14.74 5.91
C LEU A 101 14.11 16.00 5.47
N ARG A 102 13.01 15.83 4.71
CA ARG A 102 12.16 16.94 4.28
C ARG A 102 11.55 17.67 5.48
N LEU A 103 10.92 16.93 6.40
CA LEU A 103 10.26 17.49 7.59
C LEU A 103 11.23 18.30 8.45
N VAL A 104 12.39 17.75 8.78
CA VAL A 104 13.42 18.43 9.56
C VAL A 104 13.90 19.69 8.84
N TRP A 105 14.21 19.58 7.55
CA TRP A 105 14.70 20.73 6.79
C TRP A 105 13.66 21.85 6.72
N ILE A 106 12.40 21.55 6.39
CA ILE A 106 11.33 22.54 6.31
C ILE A 106 11.15 23.23 7.66
N ARG A 107 11.10 22.47 8.76
CA ARG A 107 10.99 23.01 10.13
C ARG A 107 12.12 24.00 10.45
N GLU A 108 13.35 23.67 10.07
CA GLU A 108 14.53 24.51 10.36
C GLU A 108 14.59 25.78 9.49
N HIS A 109 13.98 25.77 8.29
CA HIS A 109 14.15 26.83 7.29
C HIS A 109 12.90 27.70 7.08
N ALA A 110 11.70 27.24 7.43
CA ALA A 110 10.43 27.93 7.17
C ALA A 110 10.36 29.37 7.69
N THR A 111 11.09 29.68 8.78
CA THR A 111 11.13 31.02 9.38
C THR A 111 12.05 32.01 8.65
N ARG A 112 12.92 31.52 7.75
CA ARG A 112 13.97 32.30 7.09
C ARG A 112 13.62 32.69 5.65
N PHE A 113 12.57 32.12 5.07
CA PHE A 113 12.16 32.43 3.71
C PHE A 113 11.68 33.87 3.58
N ASN A 114 12.14 34.55 2.53
CA ASN A 114 11.66 35.89 2.22
C ASN A 114 10.28 35.84 1.54
N GLY A 115 9.58 36.98 1.52
CA GLY A 115 8.22 37.04 0.96
C GLY A 115 8.12 36.67 -0.52
N GLY A 116 9.19 36.84 -1.30
CA GLY A 116 9.24 36.39 -2.70
C GLY A 116 9.28 34.87 -2.82
N GLN A 117 10.13 34.21 -2.02
CA GLN A 117 10.22 32.76 -1.91
C GLN A 117 8.87 32.16 -1.49
N LEU A 118 8.27 32.69 -0.43
CA LEU A 118 6.97 32.22 0.08
C LEU A 118 5.86 32.34 -0.97
N ARG A 119 5.75 33.48 -1.67
CA ARG A 119 4.73 33.66 -2.73
C ARG A 119 4.89 32.67 -3.88
N LYS A 120 6.13 32.45 -4.33
CA LYS A 120 6.44 31.51 -5.42
C LYS A 120 6.07 30.07 -5.01
N ALA A 121 6.52 29.63 -3.83
CA ALA A 121 6.23 28.30 -3.32
C ALA A 121 4.73 28.08 -3.09
N ASN A 122 4.07 29.00 -2.40
CA ASN A 122 2.62 28.92 -2.15
C ASN A 122 1.81 28.85 -3.44
N THR A 123 2.18 29.64 -4.46
CA THR A 123 1.48 29.60 -5.75
C THR A 123 1.62 28.23 -6.41
N ARG A 124 2.84 27.69 -6.46
CA ARG A 124 3.11 26.38 -7.07
C ARG A 124 2.44 25.23 -6.33
N LEU A 125 2.59 25.20 -5.01
CA LEU A 125 1.99 24.15 -4.19
C LEU A 125 0.46 24.25 -4.18
N SER A 126 -0.12 25.45 -4.16
CA SER A 126 -1.58 25.62 -4.29
C SER A 126 -2.09 25.11 -5.63
N LEU A 127 -1.37 25.40 -6.73
CA LEU A 127 -1.72 24.85 -8.04
C LEU A 127 -1.64 23.33 -8.03
N LEU A 128 -0.53 22.75 -7.55
CA LEU A 128 -0.36 21.30 -7.44
C LEU A 128 -1.49 20.64 -6.62
N VAL A 129 -1.83 21.22 -5.47
CA VAL A 129 -2.91 20.75 -4.59
C VAL A 129 -4.30 20.92 -5.22
N LEU A 130 -4.53 21.90 -6.09
CA LEU A 130 -5.83 22.13 -6.73
C LEU A 130 -6.00 21.39 -8.07
N THR A 131 -4.95 21.28 -8.87
CA THR A 131 -5.02 20.76 -10.24
C THR A 131 -4.44 19.38 -10.39
N GLY A 132 -3.59 18.92 -9.46
CA GLY A 132 -2.79 17.72 -9.64
C GLY A 132 -1.71 17.91 -10.73
N THR A 133 -1.25 16.79 -11.29
CA THR A 133 -0.31 16.69 -12.41
C THR A 133 -1.03 16.24 -13.69
N ASP A 134 -0.33 16.20 -14.83
CA ASP A 134 -0.88 15.66 -16.08
C ASP A 134 -1.45 14.25 -15.86
N GLY A 135 -2.78 14.12 -15.84
CA GLY A 135 -3.49 12.84 -15.67
C GLY A 135 -4.24 12.67 -14.33
N TYR A 136 -4.05 13.53 -13.32
CA TYR A 136 -4.61 13.33 -11.98
C TYR A 136 -5.33 14.57 -11.44
N SER A 137 -6.47 14.38 -10.76
CA SER A 137 -7.20 15.46 -10.07
C SER A 137 -6.43 15.98 -8.84
N GLY A 138 -6.63 17.25 -8.48
CA GLY A 138 -6.00 17.87 -7.32
C GLY A 138 -6.27 17.18 -5.97
N LEU A 139 -5.34 17.41 -5.06
CA LEU A 139 -5.20 16.82 -3.72
C LEU A 139 -6.27 17.24 -2.71
N ILE A 140 -7.07 18.29 -2.97
CA ILE A 140 -8.19 18.69 -2.08
C ILE A 140 -9.35 17.66 -2.12
N ALA A 141 -9.36 16.74 -3.09
CA ALA A 141 -10.32 15.64 -3.14
C ALA A 141 -9.65 14.30 -2.78
N SER A 142 -9.60 13.98 -1.48
CA SER A 142 -9.65 12.61 -0.93
C SER A 142 -8.84 11.54 -1.70
N ARG A 143 -7.53 11.41 -1.40
CA ARG A 143 -6.81 10.16 -1.70
C ARG A 143 -7.03 9.08 -0.63
N ARG A 144 -7.38 9.44 0.61
CA ARG A 144 -7.61 8.51 1.74
C ARG A 144 -8.64 9.01 2.76
N TRP A 145 -9.22 8.07 3.51
CA TRP A 145 -10.23 8.33 4.55
C TRP A 145 -9.64 8.91 5.85
N ASP A 146 -8.35 8.71 6.10
CA ASP A 146 -7.57 9.18 7.26
C ASP A 146 -6.67 10.39 6.93
N ASN A 147 -6.90 11.04 5.79
CA ASN A 147 -6.01 12.07 5.27
C ASN A 147 -5.86 13.27 6.23
N ASP A 148 -6.93 13.65 6.93
CA ASP A 148 -6.91 14.79 7.85
C ASP A 148 -5.97 14.55 9.04
N GLU A 149 -5.94 13.32 9.58
CA GLU A 149 -5.02 12.93 10.66
C GLU A 149 -3.56 12.95 10.19
N ARG A 150 -3.28 12.38 9.01
CA ARG A 150 -1.93 12.38 8.41
C ARG A 150 -1.41 13.79 8.14
N VAL A 151 -2.26 14.68 7.65
CA VAL A 151 -1.92 16.09 7.42
C VAL A 151 -1.62 16.80 8.74
N LEU A 152 -2.41 16.54 9.79
CA LEU A 152 -2.17 17.10 11.11
C LEU A 152 -0.83 16.62 11.70
N ASP A 153 -0.52 15.34 11.60
CA ASP A 153 0.75 14.78 12.06
C ASP A 153 1.95 15.44 11.35
N ALA A 154 1.87 15.56 10.02
CA ALA A 154 2.88 16.26 9.24
C ALA A 154 2.98 17.73 9.63
N TYR A 155 1.86 18.45 9.76
CA TYR A 155 1.85 19.86 10.18
C TYR A 155 2.49 20.05 11.56
N ASN A 156 2.15 19.19 12.53
CA ASN A 156 2.72 19.21 13.87
C ASN A 156 4.22 18.91 13.89
N ALA A 157 4.72 18.11 12.94
CA ALA A 157 6.16 17.87 12.78
C ALA A 157 6.90 19.08 12.17
N LEU A 158 6.22 19.89 11.35
CA LEU A 158 6.80 21.03 10.64
C LEU A 158 6.90 22.31 11.47
N THR A 159 6.10 22.48 12.52
CA THR A 159 6.05 23.70 13.33
C THR A 159 5.77 23.41 14.80
N THR A 160 5.50 24.43 15.60
CA THR A 160 5.00 24.20 16.97
C THR A 160 3.68 23.42 16.88
N PRO A 161 3.58 22.24 17.52
CA PRO A 161 2.36 21.44 17.46
C PRO A 161 1.12 22.23 17.88
N LEU A 162 -0.03 21.83 17.34
CA LEU A 162 -1.31 22.29 17.83
C LEU A 162 -1.56 21.76 19.26
N PRO A 163 -2.41 22.43 20.06
CA PRO A 163 -2.82 21.92 21.36
C PRO A 163 -3.36 20.49 21.29
N VAL A 164 -2.91 19.65 22.23
CA VAL A 164 -3.46 18.30 22.44
C VAL A 164 -4.72 18.43 23.29
N ILE A 165 -5.80 17.77 22.87
CA ILE A 165 -7.09 17.77 23.58
C ILE A 165 -7.08 16.68 24.66
N GLU A 166 -8.10 16.65 25.53
CA GLU A 166 -8.37 15.48 26.38
C GLU A 166 -8.41 14.20 25.52
N ASP A 167 -7.87 13.11 26.06
CA ASP A 167 -7.60 11.80 25.42
C ASP A 167 -6.34 11.69 24.55
N GLY A 168 -5.56 12.76 24.37
CA GLY A 168 -4.22 12.69 23.75
C GLY A 168 -4.21 12.81 22.22
N ASP A 169 -5.38 12.96 21.60
CA ASP A 169 -5.52 13.13 20.16
C ASP A 169 -5.52 14.62 19.75
N VAL A 170 -5.00 14.90 18.55
CA VAL A 170 -5.07 16.20 17.90
C VAL A 170 -6.14 16.14 16.81
N GLU A 171 -7.29 16.78 17.03
CA GLU A 171 -8.37 16.83 16.05
C GLU A 171 -8.40 18.18 15.31
N LEU A 172 -8.42 18.17 13.97
CA LEU A 172 -8.37 19.39 13.16
C LEU A 172 -9.61 20.27 13.38
N TYR A 173 -10.77 19.65 13.58
CA TYR A 173 -12.06 20.34 13.63
C TYR A 173 -12.47 20.80 15.03
N CYS A 174 -11.59 20.67 16.03
CA CYS A 174 -11.89 21.21 17.36
C CYS A 174 -11.71 22.74 17.38
N GLU A 175 -12.56 23.43 18.16
CA GLU A 175 -12.57 24.90 18.23
C GLU A 175 -11.21 25.47 18.67
N GLN A 176 -10.49 24.76 19.54
CA GLN A 176 -9.18 25.20 20.05
C GLN A 176 -8.11 25.19 18.95
N ASN A 177 -8.03 24.12 18.15
CA ASN A 177 -7.06 23.99 17.07
C ASN A 177 -7.37 24.95 15.91
N LEU A 178 -8.64 25.11 15.55
CA LEU A 178 -9.06 26.12 14.58
C LEU A 178 -8.74 27.55 15.06
N THR A 179 -8.97 27.85 16.34
CA THR A 179 -8.62 29.14 16.93
C THR A 179 -7.11 29.38 16.89
N GLU A 180 -6.31 28.38 17.23
CA GLU A 180 -4.85 28.50 17.19
C GLU A 180 -4.32 28.66 15.75
N LEU A 181 -4.86 27.92 14.78
CA LEU A 181 -4.53 28.09 13.36
C LEU A 181 -4.89 29.51 12.88
N HIS A 182 -6.09 29.99 13.17
CA HIS A 182 -6.51 31.36 12.83
C HIS A 182 -5.62 32.40 13.52
N ARG A 183 -5.21 32.17 14.78
CA ARG A 183 -4.29 33.06 15.49
C ARG A 183 -2.95 33.14 14.75
N ARG A 184 -2.38 32.01 14.34
CA ARG A 184 -1.10 31.94 13.60
C ARG A 184 -1.17 32.64 12.24
N GLN A 185 -2.30 32.51 11.53
CA GLN A 185 -2.54 33.17 10.25
C GLN A 185 -2.61 34.71 10.39
N ASN A 186 -3.12 35.21 11.52
CA ASN A 186 -3.29 36.65 11.75
C ASN A 186 -2.05 37.34 12.32
N VAL A 187 -0.96 36.62 12.57
CA VAL A 187 0.32 37.24 12.93
C VAL A 187 0.90 37.94 11.69
N GLU A 188 1.27 39.22 11.83
CA GLU A 188 1.79 40.02 10.72
C GLU A 188 2.99 39.33 10.05
N GLY A 189 2.89 39.13 8.73
CA GLY A 189 3.91 38.44 7.93
C GLY A 189 3.95 36.91 8.05
N ALA A 190 3.16 36.30 8.95
CA ALA A 190 3.16 34.85 9.16
C ALA A 190 2.18 34.09 8.24
N ALA A 191 1.12 34.72 7.74
CA ALA A 191 0.09 34.08 6.92
C ALA A 191 0.66 33.26 5.74
N ASN A 192 1.62 33.82 5.02
CA ASN A 192 2.26 33.12 3.88
C ASN A 192 3.11 31.93 4.33
N ARG A 193 3.71 32.00 5.52
CA ARG A 193 4.47 30.88 6.09
C ARG A 193 3.52 29.79 6.56
N GLU A 194 2.42 30.14 7.23
CA GLU A 194 1.41 29.16 7.64
C GLU A 194 0.78 28.45 6.44
N LEU A 195 0.47 29.19 5.37
CA LEU A 195 0.00 28.59 4.13
C LEU A 195 1.03 27.60 3.55
N LEU A 196 2.32 27.95 3.55
CA LEU A 196 3.39 27.05 3.10
C LEU A 196 3.42 25.77 3.94
N LEU A 197 3.38 25.89 5.27
CA LEU A 197 3.45 24.76 6.19
C LEU A 197 2.28 23.79 6.00
N ILE A 198 1.07 24.33 5.82
CA ILE A 198 -0.11 23.53 5.49
C ILE A 198 0.12 22.83 4.15
N LEU A 199 0.42 23.56 3.08
CA LEU A 199 0.63 22.96 1.76
C LEU A 199 1.72 21.87 1.75
N CYS A 200 2.83 22.06 2.46
CA CYS A 200 3.85 21.03 2.65
C CYS A 200 3.29 19.83 3.43
N ALA A 201 2.56 20.04 4.53
CA ALA A 201 1.94 18.95 5.30
C ALA A 201 0.97 18.11 4.43
N GLN A 202 0.20 18.75 3.54
CA GLN A 202 -0.62 18.05 2.55
C GLN A 202 0.23 17.16 1.63
N MET A 203 1.37 17.65 1.15
CA MET A 203 2.26 16.84 0.31
C MET A 203 2.88 15.68 1.07
N GLU A 204 3.36 15.91 2.30
CA GLU A 204 3.95 14.89 3.16
C GLU A 204 2.94 13.81 3.58
N ALA A 205 1.66 14.16 3.72
CA ALA A 205 0.62 13.18 4.04
C ALA A 205 0.33 12.22 2.87
N ILE A 206 0.48 12.71 1.64
CA ILE A 206 0.11 12.01 0.40
C ILE A 206 1.26 11.20 -0.17
N ILE A 207 2.49 11.72 -0.11
CA ILE A 207 3.67 10.97 -0.52
C ILE A 207 3.89 9.84 0.48
N ASP A 208 3.95 8.61 -0.02
CA ASP A 208 4.25 7.45 0.81
C ASP A 208 5.02 6.38 0.03
N HIS A 209 5.23 5.20 0.64
CA HIS A 209 5.99 4.13 0.00
C HIS A 209 5.38 3.63 -1.33
N SER A 210 4.09 3.86 -1.58
CA SER A 210 3.41 3.50 -2.83
C SER A 210 3.67 4.50 -3.94
N THR A 211 3.90 5.77 -3.60
CA THR A 211 4.31 6.82 -4.54
C THR A 211 5.52 6.40 -5.38
N TRP A 212 6.48 5.71 -4.78
CA TRP A 212 7.71 5.30 -5.46
C TRP A 212 7.56 4.07 -6.37
N ALA A 213 6.39 3.41 -6.35
CA ALA A 213 6.09 2.26 -7.19
C ALA A 213 5.20 2.62 -8.39
N ASP A 214 4.75 3.87 -8.50
CA ASP A 214 3.83 4.34 -9.54
C ASP A 214 4.41 5.58 -10.23
N LYS A 215 4.55 5.52 -11.55
CA LYS A 215 5.19 6.57 -12.36
C LYS A 215 4.43 7.90 -12.29
N ASP A 216 3.11 7.84 -12.18
CA ASP A 216 2.29 9.03 -12.15
C ASP A 216 2.34 9.69 -10.78
N ASP A 217 2.39 8.90 -9.71
CA ASP A 217 2.61 9.42 -8.36
C ASP A 217 4.02 9.98 -8.17
N ILE A 218 5.05 9.40 -8.81
CA ILE A 218 6.39 10.00 -8.87
C ILE A 218 6.35 11.41 -9.47
N THR A 219 5.48 11.67 -10.45
CA THR A 219 5.36 13.02 -11.05
C THR A 219 4.88 14.06 -10.03
N ILE A 220 4.01 13.66 -9.09
CA ILE A 220 3.58 14.52 -7.98
C ILE A 220 4.74 14.77 -7.02
N ALA A 221 5.51 13.73 -6.67
CA ALA A 221 6.71 13.88 -5.84
C ALA A 221 7.73 14.81 -6.52
N GLN A 222 7.99 14.66 -7.82
CA GLN A 222 8.88 15.54 -8.59
C GLN A 222 8.45 17.01 -8.52
N ALA A 223 7.15 17.29 -8.70
CA ALA A 223 6.63 18.66 -8.61
C ALA A 223 6.82 19.26 -7.21
N TYR A 224 6.63 18.46 -6.16
CA TYR A 224 6.86 18.88 -4.78
C TYR A 224 8.35 19.12 -4.49
N TYR A 225 9.21 18.17 -4.86
CA TYR A 225 10.66 18.30 -4.72
C TYR A 225 11.21 19.52 -5.48
N GLN A 226 10.67 19.83 -6.66
CA GLN A 226 11.03 21.03 -7.40
C GLN A 226 10.62 22.32 -6.66
N ALA A 227 9.49 22.33 -5.96
CA ALA A 227 9.06 23.44 -5.13
C ALA A 227 9.96 23.61 -3.88
N LEU A 228 10.41 22.50 -3.28
CA LEU A 228 11.37 22.51 -2.18
C LEU A 228 12.77 22.96 -2.62
N GLU A 229 13.27 22.49 -3.77
CA GLU A 229 14.56 22.91 -4.33
C GLU A 229 14.60 24.41 -4.59
N ASP A 230 13.50 24.99 -5.09
CA ASP A 230 13.34 26.43 -5.27
C ASP A 230 13.43 27.23 -3.96
N LEU A 231 13.09 26.60 -2.83
CA LEU A 231 13.26 27.15 -1.49
C LEU A 231 14.67 26.91 -0.93
N GLY A 232 15.48 26.09 -1.62
CA GLY A 232 16.87 25.75 -1.27
C GLY A 232 17.05 24.37 -0.64
N TYR A 233 16.07 23.46 -0.75
CA TYR A 233 16.21 22.10 -0.24
C TYR A 233 17.29 21.34 -1.02
N PRO A 234 18.30 20.76 -0.35
CA PRO A 234 19.36 20.02 -1.01
C PRO A 234 18.91 18.58 -1.29
N ILE A 235 18.34 18.34 -2.47
CA ILE A 235 17.93 16.98 -2.90
C ILE A 235 19.16 16.06 -2.93
N SER A 236 19.11 14.98 -2.15
CA SER A 236 20.17 13.98 -2.08
C SER A 236 20.28 13.14 -3.36
N ASP A 237 21.39 12.42 -3.52
CA ASP A 237 21.58 11.49 -4.63
C ASP A 237 20.54 10.36 -4.60
N GLU A 238 20.13 9.92 -3.41
CA GLU A 238 19.16 8.84 -3.25
C GLU A 238 17.74 9.29 -3.59
N GLU A 239 17.34 10.48 -3.14
CA GLU A 239 16.07 11.10 -3.56
C GLU A 239 16.05 11.34 -5.07
N ASN A 240 17.16 11.80 -5.66
CA ASN A 240 17.27 11.97 -7.11
C ASN A 240 17.11 10.66 -7.89
N LYS A 241 17.62 9.54 -7.37
CA LYS A 241 17.40 8.21 -7.98
C LYS A 241 15.94 7.79 -7.87
N ALA A 242 15.34 7.96 -6.70
CA ALA A 242 13.93 7.64 -6.48
C ALA A 242 13.00 8.45 -7.40
N LEU A 243 13.24 9.76 -7.52
CA LEU A 243 12.52 10.66 -8.43
C LEU A 243 12.69 10.27 -9.91
N LYS A 244 13.75 9.54 -10.27
CA LYS A 244 13.97 9.02 -11.63
C LYS A 244 13.40 7.62 -11.84
N GLY A 245 12.73 7.04 -10.84
CA GLY A 245 12.06 5.76 -10.94
C GLY A 245 12.89 4.54 -10.52
N GLU A 246 13.94 4.70 -9.70
CA GLU A 246 14.74 3.58 -9.15
C GLU A 246 13.90 2.48 -8.48
N TYR A 247 12.71 2.84 -7.96
CA TYR A 247 11.82 1.95 -7.22
C TYR A 247 10.61 1.47 -8.03
N LEU A 248 10.49 1.92 -9.29
CA LEU A 248 9.44 1.43 -10.17
C LEU A 248 9.61 -0.08 -10.39
N PRO A 249 8.51 -0.82 -10.51
CA PRO A 249 8.59 -2.18 -11.03
C PRO A 249 9.27 -2.14 -12.41
N GLU A 250 10.04 -3.18 -12.72
CA GLU A 250 10.51 -3.37 -14.10
C GLU A 250 9.27 -3.46 -14.99
N ASP A 251 9.25 -2.72 -16.11
CA ASP A 251 8.15 -2.75 -17.08
C ASP A 251 8.04 -4.17 -17.64
N ASP A 252 7.19 -5.01 -17.04
CA ASP A 252 6.75 -6.28 -17.61
C ASP A 252 5.67 -6.02 -18.69
N GLU A 253 5.94 -5.12 -19.65
CA GLU A 253 5.14 -4.97 -20.86
C GLU A 253 6.03 -4.81 -22.09
N ALA A 254 6.58 -5.93 -22.53
CA ALA A 254 6.86 -6.19 -23.93
C ALA A 254 6.73 -7.69 -24.23
N GLU A 255 5.50 -8.22 -24.24
CA GLU A 255 5.07 -9.29 -25.16
C GLU A 255 3.55 -9.31 -25.37
#